data_AF-A0A2Z6PLR0-F1
#
_entry.id   AF-A0A2Z6PLR0-F1
#
_cell.length_a   1.000
_cell.length_b   1.000
_cell.length_c   1.000
_cell.angle_alpha   90.00
_cell.angle_beta   90.00
_cell.angle_gamma   90.00
#
_symmetry.space_group_name_H-M   'P 1'
#
loop_
_entity.id
_entity.type
_entity.pdbx_description
1 polymer ?
#
loop_
_entity_poly.entity_id
_entity_poly.type
_entity_poly.pdbx_seq_one_letter_code
_entity_poly.pdbx_strand_id
1 'polypeptide(L)'
;YIKSLVPQHFYFRSNNYGKTSREIFKKSHADLIKESSDWLKDTSESCSVVAALVAGVSFATASAVPGGTTDEGRPILEGKPAFDVFAISSLIGLCFSITGLIMFLSILTSRKQAKDFRRDLPFKLLLGLSSLFVAIASMFVSFCTGHFFC
;
A
#
# COMPACT_ATOMS: atom_id res chain seq x y z
N TYR A 1 19.91 -5.46 -15.24
CA TYR A 1 20.65 -6.51 -15.96
C TYR A 1 21.38 -5.98 -17.20
N ILE A 2 20.75 -5.27 -18.15
CA ILE A 2 21.46 -4.73 -19.34
C ILE A 2 22.41 -3.55 -19.02
N LYS A 3 22.09 -2.75 -18.00
CA LYS A 3 22.89 -1.57 -17.60
C LYS A 3 24.28 -1.86 -17.04
N SER A 4 24.56 -3.09 -16.57
CA SER A 4 25.87 -3.48 -16.02
C SER A 4 26.80 -4.08 -17.08
N LEU A 5 26.27 -4.41 -18.27
CA LEU A 5 27.06 -4.92 -19.41
C LEU A 5 27.67 -3.79 -20.24
N VAL A 6 27.17 -2.56 -20.07
CA VAL A 6 27.57 -1.41 -20.89
C VAL A 6 28.61 -0.58 -20.12
N PRO A 7 29.87 -0.50 -20.60
CA PRO A 7 30.90 0.29 -19.93
C PRO A 7 30.50 1.77 -19.86
N GLN A 8 30.84 2.46 -18.76
CA GLN A 8 30.35 3.81 -18.42
C GLN A 8 30.52 4.85 -19.55
N HIS A 9 31.55 4.72 -20.39
CA HIS A 9 31.79 5.62 -21.53
C HIS A 9 30.72 5.54 -22.64
N PHE A 10 29.89 4.50 -22.67
CA PHE A 10 28.77 4.37 -23.63
C PHE A 10 27.47 5.04 -23.17
N TYR A 11 27.35 5.45 -21.90
CA TYR A 11 26.12 6.10 -21.40
C TYR A 11 25.83 7.45 -22.07
N PHE A 12 26.87 8.10 -22.58
CA PHE A 12 26.80 9.42 -23.22
C PHE A 12 27.03 9.37 -24.73
N ARG A 13 27.24 8.18 -25.31
CA ARG A 13 27.38 8.02 -26.75
C ARG A 13 25.99 8.16 -27.39
N SER A 14 25.80 9.27 -28.09
CA SER A 14 24.70 9.42 -29.02
C SER A 14 24.95 8.58 -30.28
N ASN A 15 23.91 8.00 -30.86
CA ASN A 15 24.04 7.36 -32.18
C ASN A 15 24.28 8.43 -33.27
N ASN A 16 24.45 8.00 -34.53
CA ASN A 16 24.65 8.90 -35.68
C ASN A 16 23.52 9.92 -35.92
N TYR A 17 22.39 9.80 -35.22
CA TYR A 17 21.26 10.73 -35.22
C TYR A 17 21.19 11.60 -33.95
N GLY A 18 22.25 11.64 -33.14
CA GLY A 18 22.33 12.46 -31.93
C GLY A 18 21.54 11.91 -30.72
N LYS A 19 20.94 10.72 -30.82
CA LYS A 19 20.08 10.16 -29.75
C LYS A 19 20.86 9.29 -28.78
N THR A 20 20.64 9.51 -27.48
CA THR A 20 21.18 8.68 -26.41
C THR A 20 20.43 7.35 -26.29
N SER A 21 21.06 6.31 -25.73
CA SER A 21 20.41 5.00 -25.52
C SER A 21 19.13 5.10 -24.68
N ARG A 22 19.05 6.07 -23.75
CA ARG A 22 17.85 6.32 -22.93
C ARG A 22 16.69 6.85 -23.76
N GLU A 23 16.95 7.72 -24.73
CA GLU A 23 15.93 8.28 -25.61
C GLU A 23 15.43 7.25 -26.62
N ILE A 24 16.34 6.44 -27.18
CA ILE A 24 15.97 5.32 -28.05
C ILE A 24 15.10 4.33 -27.28
N PHE A 25 15.51 3.93 -26.07
CA PHE A 25 14.72 3.04 -25.22
C PHE A 25 13.35 3.62 -24.89
N LYS A 26 13.28 4.90 -24.49
CA LYS A 26 12.02 5.60 -24.18
C LYS A 26 11.10 5.67 -25.40
N LYS A 27 11.64 5.88 -26.60
CA LYS A 27 10.86 5.92 -27.85
C LYS A 27 10.37 4.53 -28.25
N SER A 28 11.23 3.52 -28.20
CA SER A 28 10.88 2.14 -28.56
C SER A 28 9.91 1.49 -27.57
N HIS A 29 9.91 1.91 -26.31
CA HIS A 29 9.04 1.37 -25.25
C HIS A 29 8.06 2.42 -24.74
N ALA A 30 7.69 3.40 -25.57
CA ALA A 30 6.81 4.49 -25.16
C ALA A 30 5.44 3.97 -24.70
N ASP A 31 4.88 3.02 -25.44
CA ASP A 31 3.58 2.41 -25.13
C ASP A 31 3.63 1.62 -23.82
N LEU A 32 4.66 0.78 -23.62
CA LEU A 32 4.86 0.04 -22.37
C LEU A 32 5.05 0.94 -21.15
N ILE A 33 5.77 2.06 -21.31
CA ILE A 33 5.94 3.04 -20.22
C ILE A 33 4.61 3.71 -19.89
N LYS A 34 3.79 4.02 -20.90
CA LYS A 34 2.47 4.60 -20.72
C LYS A 34 1.53 3.60 -20.05
N GLU A 35 1.48 2.36 -20.52
CA GLU A 35 0.66 1.29 -19.95
C GLU A 35 1.04 1.00 -18.50
N SER A 36 2.33 0.86 -18.18
CA SER A 36 2.80 0.67 -16.81
C SER A 36 2.43 1.85 -15.90
N SER A 37 2.47 3.06 -16.45
CA SER A 37 2.02 4.25 -15.77
C SER A 37 0.50 4.18 -15.55
N ASP A 38 -0.31 3.92 -16.55
CA ASP A 38 -1.77 3.86 -16.39
C ASP A 38 -2.18 2.76 -15.40
N TRP A 39 -1.62 1.55 -15.54
CA TRP A 39 -1.82 0.43 -14.61
C TRP A 39 -1.50 0.80 -13.15
N LEU A 40 -0.38 1.49 -12.93
CA LEU A 40 0.03 1.91 -11.59
C LEU A 40 -0.96 2.91 -10.99
N LYS A 41 -1.52 3.81 -11.81
CA LYS A 41 -2.50 4.79 -11.36
C LYS A 41 -3.80 4.09 -10.98
N ASP A 42 -4.32 3.25 -11.87
CA ASP A 42 -5.59 2.55 -11.69
C ASP A 42 -5.54 1.62 -10.48
N THR A 43 -4.42 0.91 -10.32
CA THR A 43 -4.17 0.06 -9.14
C THR A 43 -4.12 0.90 -7.87
N SER A 44 -3.38 2.01 -7.88
CA SER A 44 -3.24 2.86 -6.70
C SER A 44 -4.55 3.54 -6.29
N GLU A 45 -5.37 3.95 -7.25
CA GLU A 45 -6.70 4.52 -7.00
C GLU A 45 -7.64 3.47 -6.39
N SER A 46 -7.75 2.30 -7.03
CA SER A 46 -8.57 1.20 -6.56
C SER A 46 -8.15 0.73 -5.15
N CYS A 47 -6.86 0.51 -4.93
CA CYS A 47 -6.35 0.08 -3.63
C CYS A 47 -6.46 1.17 -2.56
N SER A 48 -6.41 2.46 -2.90
CA SER A 48 -6.70 3.54 -1.95
C SER A 48 -8.13 3.46 -1.44
N VAL A 49 -9.10 3.20 -2.33
CA VAL A 49 -10.50 3.02 -1.93
C VAL A 49 -10.64 1.82 -1.00
N VAL A 50 -10.06 0.66 -1.35
CA VAL A 50 -10.09 -0.53 -0.49
C VAL A 50 -9.43 -0.25 0.87
N ALA A 51 -8.28 0.41 0.90
CA ALA A 51 -7.58 0.76 2.13
C ALA A 51 -8.41 1.73 3.00
N ALA A 52 -9.07 2.71 2.41
CA ALA A 52 -9.96 3.62 3.14
C ALA A 52 -11.16 2.88 3.73
N LEU A 53 -11.75 1.95 2.96
CA LEU A 53 -12.84 1.09 3.44
C LEU A 53 -12.39 0.21 4.61
N VAL A 54 -11.30 -0.53 4.46
CA VAL A 54 -10.77 -1.39 5.53
C VAL A 54 -10.43 -0.58 6.77
N ALA A 55 -9.84 0.61 6.63
CA ALA A 55 -9.57 1.49 7.76
C ALA A 55 -10.87 1.93 8.45
N GLY A 56 -11.90 2.30 7.69
CA GLY A 56 -13.20 2.69 8.23
C GLY A 56 -13.88 1.55 9.00
N VAL A 57 -13.91 0.35 8.43
CA VAL A 57 -14.49 -0.82 9.12
C VAL A 57 -13.67 -1.16 10.36
N SER A 58 -12.33 -1.17 10.27
CA SER A 58 -11.43 -1.43 11.41
C SER A 58 -11.62 -0.42 12.55
N PHE A 59 -11.79 0.85 12.21
CA PHE A 59 -12.06 1.91 13.17
C PHE A 59 -13.42 1.71 13.86
N ALA A 60 -14.47 1.42 13.07
CA ALA A 60 -15.79 1.12 13.61
C ALA A 60 -15.75 -0.08 14.56
N THR A 61 -15.11 -1.19 14.18
CA THR A 61 -14.98 -2.38 15.03
C THR A 61 -14.13 -2.12 16.28
N ALA A 62 -13.07 -1.32 16.18
CA ALA A 62 -12.26 -0.96 17.35
C ALA A 62 -13.03 -0.05 18.33
N SER A 63 -13.90 0.83 17.81
CA SER A 63 -14.73 1.71 18.63
C SER A 63 -15.94 0.99 19.26
N ALA A 64 -16.46 -0.03 18.60
CA ALA A 64 -17.57 -0.85 19.08
C ALA A 64 -17.05 -2.06 19.86
N VAL A 65 -16.50 -1.82 21.05
CA VAL A 65 -15.97 -2.85 21.95
C VAL A 65 -17.07 -3.89 22.26
N PRO A 66 -16.89 -5.17 21.87
CA PRO A 66 -17.82 -6.23 22.24
C PRO A 66 -17.96 -6.30 23.78
N GLY A 67 -19.17 -6.52 24.31
CA GLY A 67 -19.38 -6.72 25.75
C GLY A 67 -19.49 -5.47 26.62
N GLY A 68 -19.25 -4.26 26.08
CA GLY A 68 -19.44 -2.99 26.80
C GLY A 68 -18.35 -2.65 27.83
N THR A 69 -18.48 -1.48 28.45
CA THR A 69 -17.58 -1.00 29.51
C THR A 69 -18.24 -1.13 30.88
N THR A 70 -17.45 -1.48 31.89
CA THR A 70 -17.84 -1.42 33.30
C THR A 70 -18.10 0.05 33.70
N ASP A 71 -18.81 0.31 34.80
CA ASP A 71 -19.04 1.68 35.33
C ASP A 71 -17.73 2.47 35.58
N GLU A 72 -16.60 1.77 35.69
CA GLU A 72 -15.24 2.33 35.82
C GLU A 72 -14.55 2.63 34.47
N GLY A 73 -15.22 2.39 33.34
CA GLY A 73 -14.69 2.61 31.99
C GLY A 73 -13.79 1.50 31.45
N ARG A 74 -13.64 0.37 32.16
CA ARG A 74 -12.86 -0.79 31.69
C ARG A 74 -13.67 -1.74 30.82
N PRO A 75 -13.10 -2.32 29.74
CA PRO A 75 -13.76 -3.35 28.94
C PRO A 75 -14.19 -4.53 29.82
N ILE A 76 -15.46 -4.94 29.74
CA ILE A 76 -16.00 -6.06 30.55
C ILE A 76 -15.33 -7.40 30.21
N LEU A 77 -14.71 -7.50 29.03
CA LEU A 77 -14.02 -8.68 28.52
C LEU A 77 -12.49 -8.63 28.72
N GLU A 78 -11.98 -7.65 29.46
CA GLU A 78 -10.55 -7.51 29.78
C GLU A 78 -10.01 -8.80 30.41
N GLY A 79 -8.93 -9.36 29.83
CA GLY A 79 -8.31 -10.61 30.27
C GLY A 79 -8.80 -11.89 29.58
N LYS A 80 -9.76 -11.82 28.64
CA LYS A 80 -10.08 -12.96 27.77
C LYS A 80 -9.14 -12.99 26.56
N PRO A 81 -8.48 -14.13 26.26
CA PRO A 81 -7.52 -14.20 25.16
C PRO A 81 -8.14 -13.86 23.80
N ALA A 82 -9.43 -14.18 23.58
CA ALA A 82 -10.11 -13.81 22.35
C ALA A 82 -10.31 -12.29 22.20
N PHE A 83 -10.40 -11.54 23.31
CA PHE A 83 -10.65 -10.09 23.32
C PHE A 83 -9.36 -9.34 23.05
N ASP A 84 -8.26 -9.80 23.65
CA ASP A 84 -6.93 -9.26 23.38
C ASP A 84 -6.54 -9.48 21.93
N VAL A 85 -6.78 -10.69 21.38
CA VAL A 85 -6.53 -10.98 19.96
C VAL A 85 -7.41 -10.11 19.06
N PHE A 86 -8.69 -9.93 19.40
CA PHE A 86 -9.60 -9.04 18.67
C PHE A 86 -9.09 -7.60 18.63
N ALA A 87 -8.72 -7.03 19.78
CA ALA A 87 -8.28 -5.65 19.91
C ALA A 87 -6.95 -5.41 19.19
N ILE A 88 -5.97 -6.29 19.39
CA ILE A 88 -4.66 -6.21 18.74
C ILE A 88 -4.81 -6.35 17.21
N SER A 89 -5.60 -7.32 16.74
CA SER A 89 -5.83 -7.54 15.32
C SER A 89 -6.57 -6.38 14.66
N SER A 90 -7.53 -5.76 15.35
CA SER A 90 -8.22 -4.57 14.85
C SER A 90 -7.27 -3.37 14.71
N LEU A 91 -6.38 -3.17 15.68
CA LEU A 91 -5.39 -2.10 15.64
C LEU A 91 -4.36 -2.30 14.53
N ILE A 92 -3.84 -3.53 14.38
CA ILE A 92 -2.94 -3.88 13.29
C ILE A 92 -3.63 -3.63 11.94
N GLY A 93 -4.88 -4.10 11.79
CA GLY A 93 -5.69 -3.86 10.60
C GLY A 93 -5.78 -2.38 10.24
N LEU A 94 -6.13 -1.54 11.23
CA LEU A 94 -6.25 -0.10 11.06
C LEU A 94 -4.93 0.56 10.68
N CYS A 95 -3.85 0.30 11.41
CA CYS A 95 -2.54 0.91 11.19
C CYS A 95 -1.96 0.54 9.82
N PHE A 96 -2.04 -0.73 9.43
CA PHE A 96 -1.57 -1.19 8.13
C PHE A 96 -2.46 -0.69 7.00
N SER A 97 -3.76 -0.52 7.21
CA SER A 97 -4.65 0.05 6.20
C SER A 97 -4.35 1.53 5.94
N ILE A 98 -4.15 2.33 7.01
CA ILE A 98 -3.76 3.74 6.90
C ILE A 98 -2.39 3.88 6.23
N THR A 99 -1.42 3.04 6.60
CA THR A 99 -0.08 3.05 6.00
C THR A 99 -0.16 2.73 4.50
N GLY A 100 -0.93 1.71 4.11
CA GLY A 100 -1.19 1.37 2.72
C GLY A 100 -1.85 2.53 1.96
N LEU A 101 -2.87 3.15 2.55
CA LEU A 101 -3.56 4.32 1.99
C LEU A 101 -2.60 5.47 1.73
N ILE A 102 -1.75 5.83 2.70
CA ILE A 102 -0.75 6.91 2.54
C ILE A 102 0.23 6.57 1.41
N MET A 103 0.65 5.31 1.29
CA MET A 103 1.54 4.87 0.21
C MET A 103 0.88 4.98 -1.17
N PHE A 104 -0.38 4.57 -1.31
CA PHE A 104 -1.12 4.70 -2.57
C PHE A 104 -1.42 6.16 -2.92
N LEU A 105 -1.83 6.99 -1.95
CA LEU A 105 -1.99 8.43 -2.17
C LEU A 105 -0.67 9.09 -2.55
N SER A 106 0.45 8.63 -1.98
CA SER A 106 1.78 9.08 -2.35
C SER A 106 2.11 8.73 -3.80
N ILE A 107 1.70 7.57 -4.31
CA ILE A 107 1.89 7.16 -5.71
C ILE A 107 1.07 8.05 -6.66
N LEU A 108 -0.20 8.29 -6.32
CA LEU A 108 -1.10 9.16 -7.10
C LEU A 108 -0.58 10.60 -7.15
N THR A 109 -0.09 11.11 -6.02
CA THR A 109 0.43 12.48 -5.89
C THR A 109 1.81 12.63 -6.54
N SER A 110 2.69 11.64 -6.36
CA SER A 110 4.07 11.63 -6.83
C SER A 110 4.20 11.79 -8.34
N ARG A 111 3.26 11.26 -9.13
CA ARG A 111 3.32 11.39 -10.59
C ARG A 111 3.25 12.86 -11.05
N LYS A 112 2.75 13.79 -10.23
CA LYS A 112 2.80 15.23 -10.53
C LYS A 112 4.21 15.84 -10.37
N GLN A 113 5.18 15.13 -9.77
CA GLN A 113 6.57 15.58 -9.51
C GLN A 113 7.63 14.53 -9.98
N ALA A 114 7.45 14.01 -11.20
CA ALA A 114 7.96 12.70 -11.65
C ALA A 114 9.49 12.50 -11.94
N LYS A 115 10.42 13.36 -11.50
CA LYS A 115 11.83 13.20 -11.92
C LYS A 115 12.67 12.28 -11.02
N ASP A 116 12.52 12.35 -9.70
CA ASP A 116 13.27 11.49 -8.76
C ASP A 116 12.48 10.25 -8.31
N PHE A 117 11.15 10.34 -8.30
CA PHE A 117 10.30 9.26 -7.76
C PHE A 117 10.25 7.99 -8.60
N ARG A 118 10.66 8.01 -9.87
CA ARG A 118 10.42 6.90 -10.80
C ARG A 118 11.10 5.58 -10.40
N ARG A 119 12.08 5.62 -9.50
CA ARG A 119 12.78 4.43 -8.97
C ARG A 119 12.20 3.96 -7.64
N ASP A 120 11.72 4.86 -6.79
CA ASP A 120 11.07 4.53 -5.50
C ASP A 120 9.59 4.16 -5.65
N LEU A 121 8.96 4.58 -6.74
CA LEU A 121 7.55 4.33 -7.04
C LEU A 121 7.14 2.84 -7.01
N PRO A 122 7.85 1.90 -7.68
CA PRO A 122 7.51 0.47 -7.58
C PRO A 122 7.68 -0.08 -6.16
N PHE A 123 8.63 0.45 -5.39
CA PHE A 123 8.85 0.02 -4.01
C PHE A 123 7.71 0.49 -3.09
N LYS A 124 7.26 1.75 -3.25
CA LYS A 124 6.08 2.27 -2.54
C LYS A 124 4.81 1.49 -2.87
N LEU A 125 4.65 1.08 -4.12
CA LEU A 125 3.51 0.24 -4.52
C LEU A 125 3.57 -1.12 -3.83
N LEU A 126 4.72 -1.79 -3.87
CA LEU A 126 4.90 -3.10 -3.24
C LEU A 126 4.64 -3.03 -1.73
N LEU A 127 5.19 -2.02 -1.06
CA LEU A 127 4.94 -1.78 0.36
C LEU A 127 3.45 -1.52 0.63
N GLY A 128 2.80 -0.67 -0.15
CA GLY A 128 1.36 -0.39 -0.02
C GLY A 128 0.50 -1.64 -0.16
N LEU A 129 0.77 -2.47 -1.17
CA LEU A 129 0.05 -3.74 -1.41
C LEU A 129 0.29 -4.74 -0.28
N SER A 130 1.54 -4.88 0.18
CA SER A 130 1.86 -5.77 1.31
C SER A 130 1.14 -5.33 2.58
N SER A 131 1.09 -4.03 2.83
CA SER A 131 0.40 -3.44 3.97
C SER A 131 -1.10 -3.68 3.91
N LEU A 132 -1.70 -3.50 2.73
CA LEU A 132 -3.12 -3.75 2.51
C LEU A 132 -3.47 -5.24 2.70
N PHE A 133 -2.62 -6.15 2.25
CA PHE A 133 -2.82 -7.59 2.45
C PHE A 133 -2.81 -7.96 3.93
N VAL A 134 -1.83 -7.44 4.70
CA VAL A 134 -1.78 -7.62 6.15
C VAL A 134 -3.02 -7.04 6.82
N ALA A 135 -3.46 -5.86 6.40
CA ALA A 135 -4.66 -5.23 6.95
C ALA A 135 -5.92 -6.07 6.75
N ILE A 136 -6.12 -6.60 5.53
CA ILE A 136 -7.25 -7.48 5.20
C ILE A 136 -7.19 -8.76 6.05
N ALA A 137 -6.03 -9.43 6.13
CA ALA A 137 -5.87 -10.63 6.93
C ALA A 137 -6.16 -10.38 8.42
N SER A 138 -5.66 -9.26 8.96
CA SER A 138 -5.91 -8.82 10.33
C SER A 138 -7.40 -8.56 10.59
N MET A 139 -8.09 -7.99 9.60
CA MET A 139 -9.52 -7.74 9.70
C MET A 139 -10.34 -9.04 9.72
N PHE A 140 -9.96 -10.04 8.92
CA PHE A 140 -10.56 -11.37 8.97
C PHE A 140 -10.38 -12.03 10.34
N VAL A 141 -9.17 -11.97 10.90
CA VAL A 141 -8.90 -12.50 12.25
C VAL A 141 -9.75 -11.78 13.30
N SER A 142 -9.82 -10.44 13.23
CA SER A 142 -10.66 -9.63 14.11
C SER A 142 -12.13 -10.08 14.01
N PHE A 143 -12.68 -10.21 12.80
CA PHE A 143 -14.05 -10.68 12.62
C PHE A 143 -14.31 -12.07 13.21
N CYS A 144 -13.41 -13.04 13.00
CA CYS A 144 -13.53 -14.38 13.57
C CYS A 144 -13.51 -14.35 15.10
N THR A 145 -12.62 -13.58 15.71
CA THR A 145 -12.54 -13.45 17.18
C THR A 145 -13.70 -12.66 17.77
N GLY A 146 -14.17 -11.61 17.08
CA GLY A 146 -15.36 -10.84 17.44
C GLY A 146 -16.62 -11.70 17.47
N HIS A 147 -16.76 -12.63 16.52
CA HIS A 147 -17.86 -13.59 16.50
C HIS A 147 -17.89 -14.52 17.72
N PHE A 148 -16.75 -14.81 18.37
CA PHE A 148 -16.77 -15.58 19.62
C PHE A 148 -17.43 -14.83 20.80
N PHE A 149 -17.63 -13.52 20.67
CA PHE A 149 -18.27 -12.66 21.68
C PHE A 149 -19.74 -12.33 21.38
N CYS A 150 -20.22 -12.71 20.20
CA CYS A 150 -21.61 -12.51 19.77
C CYS A 150 -22.43 -13.77 20.05
#